data_AF-A0A971E7P2-F1
#
_entry.id   AF-A0A971E7P2-F1
#
_cell.length_a   1.000
_cell.length_b   1.000
_cell.length_c   1.000
_cell.angle_alpha   90.00
_cell.angle_beta   90.00
_cell.angle_gamma   90.00
#
_symmetry.space_group_name_H-M   'P 1'
#
loop_
_entity.id
_entity.type
_entity.pdbx_description
1 polymer ?
#
loop_
_entity_poly.entity_id
_entity_poly.type
_entity_poly.pdbx_seq_one_letter_code
_entity_poly.pdbx_strand_id
1 'polypeptide(L)'
;MYSSRTKMASLLAVFSLIMHVVAFIGWPHAALATETGAEVLTVDTSEPSAPAAFLPVSLDDLRSDDDLTVVQDSGGPAVPIFVVCQSVSGYADFEPNPAHEFARSLFGRAWLYTEVEKFSCKTEPDGEYSFSLSADIVVWDADARVVWRKNRAIAFEQRVANRPSGVWAYAYVPTILLGKGDYNIEITINDNINGAQSRVNTLLRIK
;
A
#
# COMPACT_ATOMS: atom_id res chain seq x y z
N MET A 1 34.79 8.58 -50.64
CA MET A 1 35.26 9.99 -50.77
C MET A 1 34.12 10.91 -50.35
N TYR A 2 34.37 11.77 -49.36
CA TYR A 2 33.83 13.12 -49.10
C TYR A 2 32.41 13.48 -49.59
N SER A 3 31.52 14.14 -48.87
CA SER A 3 31.63 15.14 -47.78
C SER A 3 30.19 15.42 -47.32
N SER A 4 29.84 15.32 -46.03
CA SER A 4 29.86 16.43 -45.05
C SER A 4 29.20 17.73 -45.56
N ARG A 5 28.04 18.09 -44.98
CA ARG A 5 27.81 19.21 -44.02
C ARG A 5 26.30 19.46 -43.89
N THR A 6 25.66 20.09 -42.89
CA THR A 6 25.83 20.43 -41.47
C THR A 6 24.60 21.33 -41.15
N LYS A 7 24.21 21.43 -39.86
CA LYS A 7 23.29 22.41 -39.21
C LYS A 7 21.84 21.92 -39.14
N MET A 8 21.11 22.02 -38.03
CA MET A 8 21.12 23.03 -36.95
C MET A 8 20.82 22.43 -35.55
N ALA A 9 21.20 23.21 -34.54
CA ALA A 9 21.07 23.00 -33.12
C ALA A 9 19.63 23.19 -32.57
N SER A 10 19.35 22.57 -31.43
CA SER A 10 18.63 23.15 -30.29
C SER A 10 18.87 22.24 -29.08
N LEU A 11 19.62 22.70 -28.09
CA LEU A 11 19.09 23.28 -26.85
C LEU A 11 18.02 22.37 -26.22
N LEU A 12 18.42 21.54 -25.26
CA LEU A 12 17.50 20.93 -24.32
C LEU A 12 18.09 21.00 -22.92
N ALA A 13 17.34 21.69 -22.09
CA ALA A 13 17.63 22.07 -20.72
C ALA A 13 17.80 20.84 -19.82
N VAL A 14 18.79 20.91 -18.93
CA VAL A 14 18.91 20.00 -17.79
C VAL A 14 17.83 20.41 -16.78
N PHE A 15 16.70 19.72 -16.81
CA PHE A 15 15.68 19.80 -15.77
C PHE A 15 16.16 19.00 -14.56
N SER A 16 16.54 19.72 -13.50
CA SER A 16 16.66 19.18 -12.15
C SER A 16 15.24 18.97 -11.60
N LEU A 17 14.76 17.73 -11.64
CA LEU A 17 13.48 17.36 -11.05
C LEU A 17 13.65 17.19 -9.54
N ILE A 18 13.43 18.27 -8.80
CA ILE A 18 13.22 18.20 -7.36
C ILE A 18 11.77 17.74 -7.15
N MET A 19 11.57 16.47 -6.80
CA MET A 19 10.28 16.00 -6.26
C MET A 19 10.10 16.60 -4.85
N HIS A 20 9.45 17.76 -4.78
CA HIS A 20 8.75 18.18 -3.58
C HIS A 20 7.38 17.49 -3.58
N VAL A 21 7.16 16.65 -2.56
CA VAL A 21 5.81 16.23 -2.17
C VAL A 21 5.13 17.46 -1.60
N VAL A 22 4.20 18.03 -2.36
CA VAL A 22 3.34 19.13 -1.93
C VAL A 22 2.12 18.49 -1.27
N ALA A 23 2.14 18.37 0.06
CA ALA A 23 0.93 18.24 0.86
C ALA A 23 0.53 19.65 1.30
N PHE A 24 -0.58 20.17 0.76
CA PHE A 24 -1.16 21.45 1.15
C PHE A 24 -2.57 21.18 1.69
N ILE A 25 -2.74 21.19 3.01
CA ILE A 25 -4.01 21.48 3.70
C ILE A 25 -3.67 22.25 4.99
N GLY A 26 -4.39 23.35 5.23
CA GLY A 26 -4.09 24.39 6.21
C GLY A 26 -4.23 23.99 7.69
N TRP A 27 -3.43 24.68 8.50
CA TRP A 27 -3.45 24.65 9.98
C TRP A 27 -4.55 25.56 10.53
N PRO A 28 -5.44 25.07 11.41
CA PRO A 28 -6.02 25.91 12.45
C PRO A 28 -5.28 25.67 13.79
N HIS A 29 -4.96 26.78 14.47
CA HIS A 29 -4.51 26.77 15.86
C HIS A 29 -5.66 26.31 16.77
N ALA A 30 -5.42 25.28 17.59
CA ALA A 30 -6.30 24.89 18.68
C ALA A 30 -5.57 25.05 20.01
N ALA A 31 -6.28 25.70 20.94
CA ALA A 31 -5.83 26.15 22.24
C ALA A 31 -5.57 25.00 23.22
N LEU A 32 -4.57 25.20 24.10
CA LEU A 32 -4.39 24.41 25.32
C LEU A 32 -5.59 24.64 26.26
N ALA A 33 -6.33 23.58 26.56
CA ALA A 33 -7.22 23.52 27.71
C ALA A 33 -6.63 22.53 28.74
N THR A 34 -6.48 23.03 29.96
CA THR A 34 -6.00 22.29 31.12
C THR A 34 -7.22 21.77 31.88
N GLU A 35 -7.41 20.45 31.95
CA GLU A 35 -8.37 19.85 32.89
C GLU A 35 -7.71 18.69 33.63
N THR A 36 -7.48 18.92 34.93
CA THR A 36 -7.14 17.90 35.93
C THR A 36 -8.43 17.43 36.58
N GLY A 37 -8.90 16.25 36.19
CA GLY A 37 -9.95 15.49 36.88
C GLY A 37 -9.54 14.03 36.95
N ALA A 38 -9.20 13.55 38.15
CA ALA A 38 -8.89 12.15 38.38
C ALA A 38 -10.19 11.37 38.58
N GLU A 39 -10.62 10.65 37.53
CA GLU A 39 -11.71 9.67 37.61
C GLU A 39 -11.13 8.28 37.85
N VAL A 40 -11.65 7.59 38.87
CA VAL A 40 -11.25 6.22 39.22
C VAL A 40 -11.88 5.26 38.21
N LEU A 41 -11.11 4.88 37.19
CA LEU A 41 -11.48 3.82 36.25
C LEU A 41 -11.49 2.46 36.95
N THR A 42 -12.67 1.87 37.08
CA THR A 42 -12.81 0.41 37.21
C THR A 42 -12.31 -0.22 35.91
N VAL A 43 -11.13 -0.84 35.98
CA VAL A 43 -10.54 -1.60 34.87
C VAL A 43 -11.39 -2.85 34.65
N ASP A 44 -12.17 -2.84 33.57
CA ASP A 44 -12.80 -4.04 33.05
C ASP A 44 -11.70 -4.93 32.45
N THR A 45 -11.41 -6.05 33.12
CA THR A 45 -10.35 -7.00 32.77
C THR A 45 -10.82 -8.03 31.74
N SER A 46 -11.79 -7.68 30.88
CA SER A 46 -12.05 -8.46 29.68
C SER A 46 -10.85 -8.30 28.74
N GLU A 47 -9.86 -9.16 28.93
CA GLU A 47 -8.66 -9.25 28.08
C GLU A 47 -9.13 -9.36 26.63
N PRO A 48 -8.84 -8.37 25.76
CA PRO A 48 -9.25 -8.45 24.38
C PRO A 48 -8.60 -9.69 23.79
N SER A 49 -9.44 -10.65 23.38
CA SER A 49 -9.01 -11.87 22.71
C SER A 49 -7.98 -11.50 21.64
N ALA A 50 -6.76 -12.02 21.78
CA ALA A 50 -5.67 -11.71 20.86
C ALA A 50 -6.18 -11.87 19.41
N PRO A 51 -5.88 -10.91 18.52
CA PRO A 51 -6.36 -10.99 17.14
C PRO A 51 -5.93 -12.33 16.56
N ALA A 52 -6.86 -12.98 15.84
CA ALA A 52 -6.59 -14.27 15.22
C ALA A 52 -5.31 -14.14 14.38
N ALA A 53 -4.29 -14.95 14.70
CA ALA A 53 -3.03 -14.90 13.98
C ALA A 53 -3.26 -15.34 12.52
N PHE A 54 -2.81 -14.51 11.58
CA PHE A 54 -2.83 -14.85 10.16
C PHE A 54 -2.03 -16.14 9.90
N LEU A 55 -2.57 -17.02 9.06
CA LEU A 55 -1.87 -18.23 8.66
C LEU A 55 -0.77 -17.88 7.64
N PRO A 56 0.44 -18.43 7.78
CA PRO A 56 1.48 -18.23 6.78
C PRO A 56 1.02 -18.81 5.44
N VAL A 57 1.23 -18.05 4.36
CA VAL A 57 0.97 -18.49 2.99
C VAL A 57 2.30 -18.93 2.37
N SER A 58 2.40 -20.17 1.92
CA SER A 58 3.62 -20.67 1.31
C SER A 58 3.72 -20.24 -0.16
N LEU A 59 4.94 -20.21 -0.70
CA LEU A 59 5.15 -19.90 -2.10
C LEU A 59 4.59 -21.00 -3.03
N ASP A 60 4.57 -22.24 -2.54
CA ASP A 60 4.04 -23.37 -3.31
C ASP A 60 2.51 -23.30 -3.41
N ASP A 61 1.82 -22.86 -2.35
CA ASP A 61 0.38 -22.59 -2.40
C ASP A 61 0.08 -21.54 -3.48
N LEU A 62 0.81 -20.43 -3.47
CA LEU A 62 0.67 -19.35 -4.45
C LEU A 62 0.99 -19.78 -5.89
N ARG A 63 1.89 -20.73 -6.10
CA ARG A 63 2.22 -21.27 -7.43
C ARG A 63 1.15 -22.23 -7.96
N SER A 64 0.45 -22.90 -7.07
CA SER A 64 -0.57 -23.89 -7.40
C SER A 64 -1.95 -23.29 -7.67
N ASP A 65 -2.17 -22.05 -7.23
CA ASP A 65 -3.42 -21.31 -7.40
C ASP A 65 -3.52 -20.72 -8.81
N ASP A 66 -4.72 -20.79 -9.40
CA ASP A 66 -5.01 -20.19 -10.71
C ASP A 66 -5.04 -18.65 -10.63
N ASP A 67 -5.37 -18.07 -9.46
CA ASP A 67 -5.50 -16.63 -9.25
C ASP A 67 -4.27 -15.98 -8.58
N LEU A 68 -3.25 -16.79 -8.23
CA LEU A 68 -1.96 -16.37 -7.63
C LEU A 68 -2.08 -15.44 -6.41
N THR A 69 -3.26 -15.39 -5.76
CA THR A 69 -3.61 -14.39 -4.75
C THR A 69 -4.46 -15.02 -3.65
N VAL A 70 -4.02 -14.90 -2.40
CA VAL A 70 -4.73 -15.38 -1.23
C VAL A 70 -5.11 -14.21 -0.34
N VAL A 71 -6.39 -14.07 -0.02
CA VAL A 71 -6.91 -13.04 0.88
C VAL A 71 -7.32 -13.68 2.20
N GLN A 72 -6.83 -13.13 3.30
CA GLN A 72 -7.20 -13.52 4.66
C GLN A 72 -7.86 -12.31 5.34
N ASP A 73 -9.17 -12.42 5.59
CA ASP A 73 -9.96 -11.42 6.28
C ASP A 73 -10.18 -11.88 7.73
N SER A 74 -9.78 -11.04 8.69
CA SER A 74 -9.95 -11.29 10.13
C SER A 74 -11.10 -10.46 10.74
N GLY A 75 -12.00 -9.94 9.92
CA GLY A 75 -12.97 -8.90 10.28
C GLY A 75 -12.39 -7.49 10.08
N GLY A 76 -11.39 -7.36 9.22
CA GLY A 76 -10.72 -6.11 8.88
C GLY A 76 -11.27 -5.46 7.61
N PRO A 77 -10.54 -4.50 7.02
CA PRO A 77 -10.90 -3.91 5.74
C PRO A 77 -11.01 -4.99 4.65
N ALA A 78 -12.11 -5.03 3.90
CA ALA A 78 -12.23 -5.94 2.78
C ALA A 78 -11.32 -5.46 1.63
N VAL A 79 -10.62 -6.38 0.98
CA VAL A 79 -9.79 -6.09 -0.20
C VAL A 79 -10.39 -6.81 -1.42
N PRO A 80 -11.47 -6.28 -2.01
CA PRO A 80 -12.15 -6.93 -3.12
C PRO A 80 -11.30 -7.00 -4.39
N ILE A 81 -10.35 -6.06 -4.56
CA ILE A 81 -9.46 -6.02 -5.70
C ILE A 81 -8.03 -5.88 -5.23
N PHE A 82 -7.19 -6.79 -5.72
CA PHE A 82 -5.75 -6.72 -5.59
C PHE A 82 -5.09 -7.22 -6.88
N VAL A 83 -4.26 -6.38 -7.50
CA VAL A 83 -3.67 -6.65 -8.82
C VAL A 83 -2.20 -6.28 -8.84
N VAL A 84 -1.37 -7.18 -9.38
CA VAL A 84 0.02 -6.89 -9.76
C VAL A 84 0.02 -6.27 -11.16
N CYS A 85 0.59 -5.06 -11.29
CA CYS A 85 0.47 -4.23 -12.48
C CYS A 85 1.83 -3.93 -13.13
N GLN A 86 1.85 -3.76 -14.45
CA GLN A 86 2.99 -3.19 -15.18
C GLN A 86 3.13 -1.69 -14.91
N SER A 87 2.00 -0.98 -14.83
CA SER A 87 1.96 0.46 -14.61
C SER A 87 0.67 0.88 -13.90
N VAL A 88 0.72 2.04 -13.23
CA VAL A 88 -0.44 2.72 -12.64
C VAL A 88 -0.36 4.18 -13.08
N SER A 89 -1.43 4.66 -13.72
CA SER A 89 -1.52 6.00 -14.31
C SER A 89 -2.38 6.96 -13.47
N GLY A 90 -3.05 6.46 -12.44
CA GLY A 90 -3.82 7.28 -11.50
C GLY A 90 -5.08 6.57 -11.00
N TYR A 91 -6.14 7.35 -10.78
CA TYR A 91 -7.45 6.95 -10.26
C TYR A 91 -8.03 5.71 -10.98
N ALA A 92 -7.83 4.52 -10.38
CA ALA A 92 -8.28 3.24 -10.94
C ALA A 92 -7.79 2.91 -12.36
N ASP A 93 -6.76 3.62 -12.86
CA ASP A 93 -6.18 3.38 -14.18
C ASP A 93 -4.85 2.64 -14.03
N PHE A 94 -4.86 1.36 -14.38
CA PHE A 94 -3.72 0.46 -14.25
C PHE A 94 -3.67 -0.56 -15.39
N GLU A 95 -2.47 -1.05 -15.67
CA GLU A 95 -2.22 -2.11 -16.65
C GLU A 95 -1.86 -3.41 -15.90
N PRO A 96 -2.73 -4.43 -15.89
CA PRO A 96 -2.46 -5.70 -15.22
C PRO A 96 -1.22 -6.41 -15.78
N ASN A 97 -0.49 -7.12 -14.93
CA ASN A 97 0.55 -8.05 -15.32
C ASN A 97 0.15 -9.48 -14.89
N PRO A 98 -0.65 -10.21 -15.69
CA PRO A 98 -1.18 -11.51 -15.29
C PRO A 98 -0.11 -12.59 -15.10
N ALA A 99 1.08 -12.42 -15.67
CA ALA A 99 2.20 -13.34 -15.45
C ALA A 99 2.93 -13.07 -14.11
N HIS A 100 2.71 -11.89 -13.50
CA HIS A 100 3.43 -11.41 -12.31
C HIS A 100 4.95 -11.38 -12.53
N GLU A 101 5.39 -11.23 -13.78
CA GLU A 101 6.79 -11.31 -14.20
C GLU A 101 7.38 -9.94 -14.46
N PHE A 102 8.54 -9.66 -13.87
CA PHE A 102 9.26 -8.41 -14.04
C PHE A 102 10.74 -8.67 -14.30
N ALA A 103 11.34 -7.86 -15.17
CA ALA A 103 12.78 -7.84 -15.34
C ALA A 103 13.43 -7.11 -14.16
N ARG A 104 14.59 -7.60 -13.70
CA ARG A 104 15.42 -6.85 -12.77
C ARG A 104 15.99 -5.61 -13.47
N SER A 105 15.58 -4.43 -13.04
CA SER A 105 16.02 -3.16 -13.65
C SER A 105 16.23 -2.07 -12.62
N LEU A 106 17.22 -1.19 -12.84
CA LEU A 106 17.56 -0.06 -11.96
C LEU A 106 16.35 0.84 -11.66
N PHE A 107 15.43 0.94 -12.62
CA PHE A 107 14.18 1.70 -12.48
C PHE A 107 12.93 0.82 -12.50
N GLY A 108 13.10 -0.51 -12.51
CA GLY A 108 11.99 -1.46 -12.59
C GLY A 108 11.19 -1.51 -11.29
N ARG A 109 9.87 -1.47 -11.43
CA ARG A 109 8.91 -1.46 -10.32
C ARG A 109 7.84 -2.50 -10.61
N ALA A 110 7.57 -3.36 -9.63
CA ALA A 110 6.36 -4.16 -9.62
C ALA A 110 5.29 -3.33 -8.91
N TRP A 111 4.33 -2.79 -9.67
CA TRP A 111 3.25 -1.99 -9.11
C TRP A 111 2.19 -2.90 -8.52
N LEU A 112 1.61 -2.47 -7.40
CA LEU A 112 0.56 -3.17 -6.69
C LEU A 112 -0.62 -2.21 -6.60
N TYR A 113 -1.75 -2.57 -7.19
CA TYR A 113 -3.00 -1.83 -7.14
C TYR A 113 -3.98 -2.55 -6.22
N THR A 114 -4.73 -1.81 -5.42
CA THR A 114 -5.74 -2.37 -4.52
C THR A 114 -6.93 -1.44 -4.33
N GLU A 115 -8.11 -2.03 -4.21
CA GLU A 115 -9.30 -1.37 -3.68
C GLU A 115 -9.62 -1.94 -2.30
N VAL A 116 -9.98 -1.05 -1.37
CA VAL A 116 -10.28 -1.38 0.02
C VAL A 116 -11.67 -0.88 0.38
N GLU A 117 -12.48 -1.76 0.95
CA GLU A 117 -13.84 -1.51 1.41
C GLU A 117 -14.01 -1.93 2.89
N LYS A 118 -15.21 -1.74 3.45
CA LYS A 118 -15.61 -2.19 4.80
C LYS A 118 -14.66 -1.75 5.94
N PHE A 119 -13.94 -0.64 5.77
CA PHE A 119 -13.13 -0.05 6.82
C PHE A 119 -13.94 0.88 7.73
N SER A 120 -13.40 1.16 8.90
CA SER A 120 -14.01 2.04 9.90
C SER A 120 -13.97 3.49 9.46
N CYS A 121 -15.07 4.18 9.72
CA CYS A 121 -15.17 5.63 9.58
C CYS A 121 -15.71 6.19 10.90
N LYS A 122 -15.15 7.32 11.34
CA LYS A 122 -15.66 8.07 12.49
C LYS A 122 -16.42 9.30 11.99
N THR A 123 -17.60 9.56 12.54
CA THR A 123 -18.29 10.84 12.32
C THR A 123 -17.69 11.89 13.24
N GLU A 124 -17.24 13.00 12.67
CA GLU A 124 -16.66 14.13 13.38
C GLU A 124 -17.75 15.12 13.84
N PRO A 125 -17.44 16.02 14.80
CA PRO A 125 -18.44 16.93 15.37
C PRO A 125 -19.16 17.85 14.38
N ASP A 126 -18.59 18.12 13.21
CA ASP A 126 -19.20 18.92 12.14
C ASP A 126 -19.98 18.08 11.11
N GLY A 127 -20.13 16.78 11.37
CA GLY A 127 -20.86 15.86 10.51
C GLY A 127 -20.04 15.28 9.36
N GLU A 128 -18.77 15.66 9.19
CA GLU A 128 -17.88 14.99 8.24
C GLU A 128 -17.49 13.58 8.74
N TYR A 129 -16.99 12.75 7.83
CA TYR A 129 -16.47 11.43 8.13
C TYR A 129 -14.95 11.44 8.03
N SER A 130 -14.26 10.91 9.04
CA SER A 130 -12.83 10.64 8.98
C SER A 130 -12.56 9.15 8.86
N PHE A 131 -11.51 8.80 8.12
CA PHE A 131 -10.99 7.44 8.05
C PHE A 131 -9.46 7.45 8.05
N SER A 132 -8.86 6.40 8.59
CA SER A 132 -7.41 6.25 8.64
C SER A 132 -7.00 4.81 8.29
N LEU A 133 -6.27 4.67 7.19
CA LEU A 133 -5.80 3.39 6.68
C LEU A 133 -4.29 3.42 6.47
N SER A 134 -3.62 2.29 6.64
CA SER A 134 -2.25 2.12 6.19
C SER A 134 -2.03 0.74 5.59
N ALA A 135 -0.96 0.56 4.81
CA ALA A 135 -0.56 -0.75 4.33
C ALA A 135 0.92 -0.98 4.56
N ASP A 136 1.26 -2.13 5.13
CA ASP A 136 2.63 -2.64 5.20
C ASP A 136 2.85 -3.65 4.08
N ILE A 137 4.04 -3.65 3.49
CA ILE A 137 4.41 -4.62 2.46
C ILE A 137 5.66 -5.37 2.91
N VAL A 138 5.63 -6.69 2.80
CA VAL A 138 6.74 -7.60 3.08
C VAL A 138 6.93 -8.52 1.89
N VAL A 139 8.18 -8.75 1.49
CA VAL A 139 8.54 -9.65 0.40
C VAL A 139 9.38 -10.78 0.97
N TRP A 140 8.92 -12.00 0.77
CA TRP A 140 9.53 -13.23 1.23
C TRP A 140 10.14 -13.98 0.05
N ASP A 141 11.35 -14.51 0.21
CA ASP A 141 11.94 -15.43 -0.76
C ASP A 141 11.42 -16.86 -0.61
N ALA A 142 11.89 -17.77 -1.47
CA ALA A 142 11.52 -19.18 -1.44
C ALA A 142 11.95 -19.91 -0.15
N ASP A 143 12.91 -19.37 0.61
CA ASP A 143 13.35 -19.92 1.90
C ASP A 143 12.57 -19.30 3.08
N ALA A 144 11.46 -18.60 2.80
CA ALA A 144 10.64 -17.86 3.77
C ALA A 144 11.41 -16.79 4.56
N ARG A 145 12.44 -16.18 3.95
CA ARG A 145 13.19 -15.05 4.53
C ARG A 145 12.66 -13.74 3.99
N VAL A 146 12.54 -12.74 4.87
CA VAL A 146 12.23 -11.36 4.46
C VAL A 146 13.41 -10.77 3.70
N VAL A 147 13.24 -10.53 2.40
CA VAL A 147 14.26 -9.91 1.53
C VAL A 147 14.02 -8.43 1.32
N TRP A 148 12.78 -7.97 1.49
CA TRP A 148 12.44 -6.56 1.43
C TRP A 148 11.19 -6.27 2.28
N ARG A 149 11.13 -5.09 2.86
CA ARG A 149 9.95 -4.62 3.60
C ARG A 149 9.80 -3.12 3.50
N LYS A 150 8.56 -2.66 3.53
CA LYS A 150 8.21 -1.25 3.66
C LYS A 150 6.99 -1.11 4.57
N ASN A 151 7.22 -0.55 5.75
CA ASN A 151 6.14 -0.21 6.66
C ASN A 151 5.44 1.05 6.16
N ARG A 152 4.11 1.14 6.32
CA ARG A 152 3.26 2.25 5.86
C ARG A 152 3.58 2.64 4.41
N ALA A 153 3.72 1.63 3.55
CA ALA A 153 3.92 1.80 2.12
C ALA A 153 2.79 2.62 1.48
N ILE A 154 1.59 2.49 2.03
CA ILE A 154 0.41 3.30 1.77
C ILE A 154 -0.04 3.89 3.12
N ALA A 155 -0.48 5.15 3.11
CA ALA A 155 -1.12 5.77 4.27
C ALA A 155 -2.20 6.76 3.80
N PHE A 156 -3.40 6.62 4.34
CA PHE A 156 -4.50 7.54 4.16
C PHE A 156 -4.95 8.05 5.52
N GLU A 157 -5.07 9.37 5.61
CA GLU A 157 -5.79 10.03 6.69
C GLU A 157 -6.59 11.13 6.01
N GLN A 158 -7.90 10.93 5.91
CA GLN A 158 -8.75 11.83 5.17
C GLN A 158 -10.03 12.11 5.95
N ARG A 159 -10.60 13.26 5.62
CA ARG A 159 -11.88 13.75 6.11
C ARG A 159 -12.72 14.16 4.92
N VAL A 160 -13.94 13.64 4.85
CA VAL A 160 -14.81 13.74 3.69
C VAL A 160 -16.24 14.00 4.11
N ALA A 161 -16.98 14.79 3.33
CA ALA A 161 -18.36 15.16 3.63
C ALA A 161 -19.32 13.96 3.57
N ASN A 162 -19.04 12.98 2.70
CA ASN A 162 -19.86 11.79 2.52
C ASN A 162 -19.08 10.55 2.98
N ARG A 163 -19.79 9.60 3.61
CA ARG A 163 -19.17 8.33 4.00
C ARG A 163 -18.62 7.61 2.76
N PRO A 164 -17.31 7.30 2.70
CA PRO A 164 -16.73 6.63 1.56
C PRO A 164 -17.24 5.18 1.49
N SER A 165 -17.52 4.70 0.28
CA SER A 165 -17.86 3.29 0.03
C SER A 165 -16.61 2.42 -0.12
N GLY A 166 -15.49 3.02 -0.54
CA GLY A 166 -14.21 2.37 -0.75
C GLY A 166 -13.10 3.40 -0.99
N VAL A 167 -11.86 2.93 -0.95
CA VAL A 167 -10.67 3.69 -1.38
C VAL A 167 -9.82 2.84 -2.28
N TRP A 168 -9.16 3.44 -3.28
CA TRP A 168 -8.13 2.78 -4.07
C TRP A 168 -6.76 3.27 -3.63
N ALA A 169 -5.78 2.39 -3.76
CA ALA A 169 -4.40 2.67 -3.41
C ALA A 169 -3.46 1.95 -4.36
N TYR A 170 -2.23 2.45 -4.43
CA TYR A 170 -1.17 1.73 -5.11
C TYR A 170 0.17 1.93 -4.41
N ALA A 171 1.03 0.92 -4.54
CA ALA A 171 2.41 0.93 -4.08
C ALA A 171 3.29 0.25 -5.13
N TYR A 172 4.59 0.16 -4.84
CA TYR A 172 5.49 -0.64 -5.67
C TYR A 172 6.57 -1.34 -4.86
N VAL A 173 7.04 -2.46 -5.40
CA VAL A 173 8.25 -3.16 -4.97
C VAL A 173 9.38 -2.86 -5.97
N PRO A 174 10.54 -2.36 -5.51
CA PRO A 174 11.68 -2.09 -6.40
C PRO A 174 12.34 -3.40 -6.84
N THR A 175 12.28 -3.71 -8.14
CA THR A 175 12.78 -4.99 -8.69
C THR A 175 14.31 -5.11 -8.62
N ILE A 176 15.04 -3.99 -8.61
CA ILE A 176 16.51 -3.99 -8.56
C ILE A 176 17.09 -4.65 -7.30
N LEU A 177 16.34 -4.57 -6.19
CA LEU A 177 16.73 -5.10 -4.89
C LEU A 177 16.48 -6.61 -4.77
N LEU A 178 15.80 -7.20 -5.75
CA LEU A 178 15.47 -8.61 -5.78
C LEU A 178 16.39 -9.35 -6.74
N GLY A 179 16.78 -10.57 -6.34
CA GLY A 179 17.45 -11.51 -7.23
C GLY A 179 16.46 -12.09 -8.25
N LYS A 180 16.97 -12.91 -9.17
CA LYS A 180 16.10 -13.72 -10.03
C LYS A 180 15.42 -14.79 -9.17
N GLY A 181 14.12 -14.98 -9.35
CA GLY A 181 13.36 -16.00 -8.63
C GLY A 181 11.91 -15.61 -8.39
N ASP A 182 11.24 -16.44 -7.61
CA ASP A 182 9.85 -16.26 -7.20
C ASP A 182 9.80 -15.76 -5.75
N TYR A 183 8.83 -14.90 -5.47
CA TYR A 183 8.67 -14.22 -4.19
C TYR A 183 7.20 -14.21 -3.78
N ASN A 184 6.93 -14.32 -2.48
CA ASN A 184 5.63 -14.04 -1.90
C ASN A 184 5.61 -12.57 -1.46
N ILE A 185 4.75 -11.75 -2.08
CA ILE A 185 4.45 -10.42 -1.60
C ILE A 185 3.28 -10.53 -0.63
N GLU A 186 3.50 -10.15 0.62
CA GLU A 186 2.48 -9.96 1.62
C GLU A 186 2.17 -8.48 1.78
N ILE A 187 0.88 -8.13 1.74
CA ILE A 187 0.36 -6.81 2.10
C ILE A 187 -0.55 -6.95 3.28
N THR A 188 -0.30 -6.17 4.33
CA THR A 188 -1.21 -6.04 5.46
C THR A 188 -1.87 -4.67 5.43
N ILE A 189 -3.17 -4.62 5.20
CA ILE A 189 -3.99 -3.40 5.27
C ILE A 189 -4.45 -3.23 6.71
N ASN A 190 -4.11 -2.10 7.32
CA ASN A 190 -4.43 -1.75 8.68
C ASN A 190 -5.52 -0.66 8.71
N ASP A 191 -6.61 -0.93 9.43
CA ASP A 191 -7.57 0.07 9.87
C ASP A 191 -7.08 0.69 11.16
N ASN A 192 -6.60 1.94 11.07
CA ASN A 192 -5.99 2.60 12.21
C ASN A 192 -7.03 3.14 13.21
N ILE A 193 -8.34 3.10 12.90
CA ILE A 193 -9.40 3.58 13.80
C ILE A 193 -9.78 2.48 14.80
N ASN A 194 -10.05 1.26 14.33
CA ASN A 194 -10.46 0.15 15.19
C ASN A 194 -9.34 -0.87 15.45
N GLY A 195 -8.18 -0.72 14.80
CA GLY A 195 -7.04 -1.63 14.92
C GLY A 195 -7.18 -2.93 14.13
N ALA A 196 -8.23 -3.08 13.33
CA ALA A 196 -8.46 -4.28 12.54
C ALA A 196 -7.53 -4.35 11.33
N GLN A 197 -7.29 -5.56 10.83
CA GLN A 197 -6.32 -5.80 9.77
C GLN A 197 -6.84 -6.84 8.78
N SER A 198 -6.42 -6.70 7.53
CA SER A 198 -6.59 -7.70 6.49
C SER A 198 -5.28 -7.96 5.79
N ARG A 199 -5.07 -9.20 5.35
CA ARG A 199 -3.83 -9.63 4.71
C ARG A 199 -4.12 -10.17 3.32
N VAL A 200 -3.27 -9.79 2.38
CA VAL A 200 -3.29 -10.30 1.01
C VAL A 200 -1.88 -10.78 0.66
N ASN A 201 -1.78 -11.99 0.12
CA ASN A 201 -0.55 -12.57 -0.37
C ASN A 201 -0.65 -12.78 -1.87
N THR A 202 0.42 -12.48 -2.62
CA THR A 202 0.48 -12.76 -4.06
C THR A 202 1.87 -13.21 -4.49
N LEU A 203 1.95 -13.84 -5.66
CA LEU A 203 3.22 -14.20 -6.27
C LEU A 203 3.86 -13.02 -7.01
N LEU A 204 5.19 -12.92 -6.97
CA LEU A 204 6.01 -12.04 -7.81
C LEU A 204 7.17 -12.83 -8.40
N ARG A 205 7.41 -12.71 -9.71
CA ARG A 205 8.49 -13.38 -10.42
C ARG A 205 9.48 -12.36 -10.99
N ILE A 206 10.75 -12.49 -10.63
CA ILE A 206 11.85 -11.69 -11.19
C ILE A 206 12.64 -12.54 -12.17
N LYS A 207 12.74 -12.10 -13.43
CA LYS A 207 13.42 -12.81 -14.53
C LYS A 207 14.85 -12.35 -14.80
#